data_AF-A0A9E6F3B1-F1
#
_entry.id   AF-A0A9E6F3B1-F1
#
_cell.length_a   1.000
_cell.length_b   1.000
_cell.length_c   1.000
_cell.angle_alpha   90.00
_cell.angle_beta   90.00
_cell.angle_gamma   90.00
#
_symmetry.space_group_name_H-M   'P 1'
#
loop_
_entity.id
_entity.type
_entity.pdbx_description
1 polymer ?
#
loop_
_entity_poly.entity_id
_entity_poly.type
_entity_poly.pdbx_seq_one_letter_code
_entity_poly.pdbx_strand_id
1 'polypeptide(L)'
;MKPLIIIAAFLAVLIGLALAFPDRLLNPGHLMQGHAYIEKDCLSCHKPFRGALAMQCVSCHKPDDIGVRSVDGTDLPKKAGKALFHRGLPANSCLECHTDHKGRDAKKALRTFKHESLGANLRANCNTCHESR
;
A
#
# COMPACT_ATOMS: atom_id res chain seq x y z
N MET A 1 -20.07 -9.04 40.82
CA MET A 1 -20.92 -8.20 39.94
C MET A 1 -20.38 -6.78 39.75
N LYS A 2 -20.08 -6.02 40.81
CA LYS A 2 -19.46 -4.68 40.72
C LYS A 2 -18.22 -4.57 39.81
N PRO A 3 -17.22 -5.47 39.86
CA PRO A 3 -16.04 -5.36 38.99
C PRO A 3 -16.37 -5.60 37.50
N LEU A 4 -17.35 -6.46 37.20
CA LEU A 4 -17.76 -6.72 35.81
C LEU A 4 -18.43 -5.51 35.16
N ILE A 5 -19.24 -4.76 35.92
CA ILE A 5 -19.88 -3.53 35.42
C ILE A 5 -18.83 -2.46 35.12
N ILE A 6 -17.83 -2.31 36.00
CA ILE A 6 -16.74 -1.35 35.79
C ILE A 6 -15.93 -1.72 34.54
N ILE A 7 -15.53 -2.99 34.40
CA ILE A 7 -14.79 -3.46 33.21
C ILE A 7 -15.61 -3.22 31.93
N ALA A 8 -16.91 -3.56 31.95
CA ALA A 8 -17.78 -3.35 30.80
C ALA A 8 -17.90 -1.86 30.43
N ALA A 9 -18.03 -0.97 31.42
CA ALA A 9 -18.09 0.47 31.20
C ALA A 9 -16.77 1.01 30.59
N PHE A 10 -15.62 0.56 31.10
CA PHE A 10 -14.32 0.93 30.53
C PHE A 10 -14.16 0.45 29.09
N LEU A 11 -14.53 -0.81 28.80
CA LEU A 11 -14.48 -1.35 27.44
C LEU A 11 -15.40 -0.58 26.49
N ALA A 12 -16.61 -0.23 26.94
CA ALA A 12 -17.54 0.56 26.13
C ALA A 12 -16.97 1.95 25.79
N VAL A 13 -16.32 2.61 26.75
CA VAL A 13 -15.64 3.90 26.51
C VAL A 13 -14.48 3.74 25.51
N LEU A 14 -13.63 2.72 25.68
CA LEU A 14 -12.51 2.47 24.77
C LEU A 14 -12.99 2.17 23.34
N ILE A 15 -14.03 1.35 23.19
CA ILE A 15 -14.64 1.07 21.89
C ILE A 15 -15.22 2.36 21.30
N GLY A 16 -15.94 3.15 22.08
CA GLY A 16 -16.49 4.43 21.64
C GLY A 16 -15.41 5.39 21.12
N LEU A 17 -14.29 5.50 21.84
CA LEU A 17 -13.15 6.34 21.42
C LEU A 17 -12.48 5.81 20.15
N ALA A 18 -12.29 4.49 20.04
CA ALA A 18 -11.69 3.87 18.85
C ALA A 18 -12.53 4.08 17.59
N LEU A 19 -13.87 4.08 17.73
CA LEU A 19 -14.80 4.35 16.63
C LEU A 19 -14.89 5.85 16.29
N ALA A 20 -14.81 6.73 17.29
CA ALA A 20 -14.90 8.18 17.09
C ALA A 20 -13.60 8.80 16.56
N PHE A 21 -12.43 8.25 16.95
CA PHE A 21 -11.10 8.79 16.62
C PHE A 21 -10.13 7.71 16.11
N PRO A 22 -10.47 6.97 15.05
CA PRO A 22 -9.64 5.87 14.55
C PRO A 22 -8.27 6.35 14.06
N ASP A 23 -8.17 7.55 13.50
CA ASP A 23 -6.92 8.16 13.02
C ASP A 23 -5.93 8.45 14.15
N ARG A 24 -6.39 8.58 15.40
CA ARG A 24 -5.56 8.85 16.57
C ARG A 24 -5.23 7.60 17.37
N LEU A 25 -6.18 6.67 17.47
CA LEU A 25 -6.02 5.49 18.32
C LEU A 25 -5.48 4.27 17.56
N LEU A 26 -5.78 4.14 16.26
CA LEU A 26 -5.48 2.93 15.48
C LEU A 26 -4.40 3.15 14.41
N ASN A 27 -4.08 4.40 14.06
CA ASN A 27 -3.14 4.71 13.01
C ASN A 27 -1.69 4.38 13.43
N PRO A 28 -1.00 3.43 12.76
CA PRO A 28 0.36 3.06 13.12
C PRO A 28 1.42 4.10 12.68
N GLY A 29 1.04 5.10 11.89
CA GLY A 29 1.91 6.19 11.45
C GLY A 29 1.40 6.88 10.20
N HIS A 30 1.90 8.08 9.93
CA HIS A 30 1.47 8.85 8.75
C HIS A 30 1.65 8.06 7.44
N LEU A 31 0.65 8.20 6.57
CA LEU A 31 0.72 7.74 5.18
C LEU A 31 1.80 8.49 4.40
N MET A 32 2.24 7.93 3.26
CA MET A 32 3.14 8.63 2.36
C MET A 32 2.52 9.93 1.82
N GLN A 33 3.34 10.86 1.33
CA GLN A 33 2.85 12.14 0.82
C GLN A 33 1.79 11.98 -0.28
N GLY A 34 1.93 10.98 -1.17
CA GLY A 34 0.98 10.72 -2.24
C GLY A 34 -0.40 10.24 -1.78
N HIS A 35 -0.50 9.69 -0.56
CA HIS A 35 -1.74 9.19 0.03
C HIS A 35 -2.23 10.06 1.20
N ALA A 36 -1.62 11.21 1.45
CA ALA A 36 -2.00 12.09 2.56
C ALA A 36 -3.48 12.49 2.53
N TYR A 37 -4.09 12.55 1.34
CA TYR A 37 -5.50 12.91 1.16
C TYR A 37 -6.50 11.84 1.67
N ILE A 38 -6.09 10.57 1.75
CA ILE A 38 -6.92 9.45 2.27
C ILE A 38 -6.52 9.04 3.69
N GLU A 39 -5.71 9.82 4.39
CA GLU A 39 -5.14 9.42 5.68
C GLU A 39 -6.17 9.13 6.78
N LYS A 40 -7.35 9.73 6.69
CA LYS A 40 -8.47 9.48 7.60
C LYS A 40 -9.45 8.44 7.08
N ASP A 41 -9.34 8.02 5.83
CA ASP A 41 -10.18 7.01 5.22
C ASP A 41 -9.47 5.66 5.21
N CYS A 42 -9.44 4.99 6.37
CA CYS A 42 -8.77 3.70 6.52
C CYS A 42 -9.29 2.65 5.53
N LEU A 43 -10.57 2.75 5.15
CA LEU A 43 -11.24 1.79 4.27
C LEU A 43 -10.93 2.00 2.78
N SER A 44 -10.25 3.09 2.43
CA SER A 44 -9.64 3.24 1.10
C SER A 44 -8.66 2.10 0.81
N CYS A 45 -7.93 1.62 1.82
CA CYS A 45 -6.90 0.59 1.66
C CYS A 45 -7.12 -0.66 2.49
N HIS A 46 -7.96 -0.64 3.53
CA HIS A 46 -8.23 -1.77 4.41
C HIS A 46 -9.63 -2.36 4.23
N LYS A 47 -9.76 -3.66 4.50
CA LYS A 47 -11.04 -4.31 4.74
C LYS A 47 -11.11 -4.78 6.20
N PRO A 48 -12.26 -4.62 6.89
CA PRO A 48 -12.42 -5.10 8.25
C PRO A 48 -11.97 -6.55 8.41
N PHE A 49 -11.17 -6.80 9.45
CA PHE A 49 -10.60 -8.11 9.79
C PHE A 49 -9.69 -8.76 8.72
N ARG A 50 -9.33 -8.04 7.66
CA ARG A 50 -8.43 -8.54 6.60
C ARG A 50 -7.22 -7.65 6.34
N GLY A 51 -7.16 -6.49 6.97
CA GLY A 51 -6.04 -5.56 6.77
C GLY A 51 -6.08 -4.93 5.38
N ALA A 52 -4.93 -4.48 4.91
CA ALA A 52 -4.82 -3.86 3.60
C ALA A 52 -4.91 -4.90 2.47
N LEU A 53 -5.59 -4.57 1.38
CA LEU A 53 -5.73 -5.47 0.23
C LEU A 53 -5.12 -4.87 -1.03
N ALA A 54 -4.33 -5.66 -1.78
CA ALA A 54 -3.73 -5.20 -3.03
C ALA A 54 -4.77 -4.74 -4.08
N MET A 55 -5.98 -5.33 -4.08
CA MET A 55 -7.07 -4.88 -4.97
C MET A 55 -7.50 -3.44 -4.71
N GLN A 56 -7.39 -2.93 -3.48
CA GLN A 56 -7.67 -1.53 -3.16
C GLN A 56 -6.60 -0.60 -3.74
N CYS A 57 -5.37 -1.07 -3.95
CA CYS A 57 -4.35 -0.31 -4.66
C CYS A 57 -4.74 -0.17 -6.14
N VAL A 58 -5.25 -1.26 -6.74
CA VAL A 58 -5.58 -1.34 -8.17
C VAL A 58 -6.76 -0.47 -8.57
N SER A 59 -7.64 -0.10 -7.62
CA SER A 59 -8.76 0.81 -7.91
C SER A 59 -8.29 2.20 -8.38
N CYS A 60 -7.13 2.66 -7.92
CA CYS A 60 -6.50 3.91 -8.33
C CYS A 60 -5.27 3.69 -9.23
N HIS A 61 -4.50 2.63 -8.98
CA HIS A 61 -3.27 2.31 -9.70
C HIS A 61 -3.48 1.16 -10.69
N LYS A 62 -3.79 1.49 -11.94
CA LYS A 62 -3.86 0.49 -13.02
C LYS A 62 -2.47 -0.12 -13.28
N PRO A 63 -2.29 -1.44 -13.17
CA PRO A 63 -0.97 -2.08 -13.28
C PRO A 63 -0.19 -1.71 -14.54
N ASP A 64 -0.87 -1.66 -15.69
CA ASP A 64 -0.26 -1.35 -16.99
C ASP A 64 0.17 0.12 -17.13
N ASP A 65 -0.41 1.01 -16.32
CA ASP A 65 -0.10 2.43 -16.30
C ASP A 65 1.02 2.78 -15.30
N ILE A 66 1.43 1.87 -14.41
CA ILE A 66 2.43 2.18 -13.38
C ILE A 66 3.79 2.49 -14.03
N GLY A 67 4.30 3.70 -13.78
CA GLY A 67 5.53 4.20 -14.39
C GLY A 67 5.36 4.74 -15.81
N VAL A 68 4.13 4.72 -16.34
CA VAL A 68 3.75 5.29 -17.64
C VAL A 68 2.83 6.50 -17.42
N ARG A 69 1.88 6.42 -16.50
CA ARG A 69 0.92 7.48 -16.15
C ARG A 69 0.80 7.66 -14.65
N SER A 70 0.42 8.88 -14.26
CA SER A 70 -0.06 9.21 -12.92
C SER A 70 -1.48 8.68 -12.72
N VAL A 71 -1.93 8.59 -11.47
CA VAL A 71 -3.29 8.16 -11.09
C VAL A 71 -4.38 9.08 -11.66
N ASP A 72 -4.03 10.33 -11.97
CA ASP A 72 -4.91 11.31 -12.63
C ASP A 72 -4.94 11.15 -14.17
N GLY A 73 -4.21 10.17 -14.72
CA GLY A 73 -4.14 9.90 -16.16
C GLY A 73 -3.06 10.68 -16.90
N THR A 74 -2.30 11.56 -16.23
CA THR A 74 -1.23 12.34 -16.87
C THR A 74 -0.05 11.44 -17.24
N ASP A 75 0.41 11.52 -18.49
CA ASP A 75 1.59 10.76 -18.94
C ASP A 75 2.85 11.21 -18.19
N LEU A 76 3.65 10.24 -17.75
CA LEU A 76 4.93 10.47 -17.09
C LEU A 76 6.06 10.55 -18.14
N PRO A 77 7.08 11.39 -17.92
CA PRO A 77 8.22 11.45 -18.82
C PRO A 77 8.95 10.11 -18.83
N LYS A 78 9.24 9.59 -20.04
CA LYS A 78 10.00 8.35 -20.22
C LYS A 78 11.40 8.52 -19.62
N LYS A 79 11.73 7.69 -18.62
CA LYS A 79 13.07 7.66 -18.03
C LYS A 79 13.90 6.59 -18.75
N ALA A 80 14.80 7.03 -19.61
CA ALA A 80 15.72 6.14 -20.32
C ALA A 80 16.53 5.27 -19.34
N GLY A 81 16.74 3.99 -19.69
CA GLY A 81 17.55 3.05 -18.91
C GLY A 81 16.88 2.45 -17.66
N LYS A 82 15.61 2.79 -17.36
CA LYS A 82 14.86 2.18 -16.26
C LYS A 82 13.84 1.18 -16.78
N ALA A 83 13.91 -0.05 -16.27
CA ALA A 83 12.92 -1.09 -16.53
C ALA A 83 11.55 -0.68 -15.97
N LEU A 84 10.48 -0.97 -16.69
CA LEU A 84 9.11 -0.85 -16.21
C LEU A 84 8.78 -2.04 -15.32
N PHE A 85 9.27 -1.99 -14.08
CA PHE A 85 9.28 -3.11 -13.15
C PHE A 85 7.92 -3.78 -12.88
N HIS A 86 6.83 -3.01 -12.96
CA HIS A 86 5.48 -3.52 -12.70
C HIS A 86 4.91 -4.33 -13.87
N ARG A 87 5.48 -4.24 -15.08
CA ARG A 87 5.07 -5.06 -16.22
C ARG A 87 5.48 -6.51 -15.99
N GLY A 88 4.51 -7.42 -16.08
CA GLY A 88 4.73 -8.84 -15.85
C GLY A 88 4.67 -9.27 -14.38
N LEU A 89 4.39 -8.36 -13.45
CA LEU A 89 4.09 -8.71 -12.05
C LEU A 89 2.58 -8.93 -11.84
N PRO A 90 2.18 -9.83 -10.93
CA PRO A 90 0.78 -10.00 -10.57
C PRO A 90 0.19 -8.71 -9.96
N ALA A 91 -1.01 -8.32 -10.41
CA ALA A 91 -1.68 -7.12 -9.89
C ALA A 91 -2.02 -7.19 -8.38
N ASN A 92 -1.97 -8.38 -7.78
CA ASN A 92 -2.28 -8.61 -6.37
C ASN A 92 -1.03 -8.62 -5.46
N SER A 93 0.16 -8.26 -5.94
CA SER A 93 1.41 -8.34 -5.17
C SER A 93 1.94 -7.00 -4.64
N CYS A 94 1.14 -5.93 -4.63
CA CYS A 94 1.59 -4.57 -4.28
C CYS A 94 2.26 -4.51 -2.89
N LEU A 95 1.62 -5.15 -1.90
CA LEU A 95 2.04 -5.11 -0.48
C LEU A 95 3.25 -5.99 -0.16
N GLU A 96 3.68 -6.84 -1.10
CA GLU A 96 4.92 -7.62 -0.97
C GLU A 96 6.15 -6.71 -0.98
N CYS A 97 6.06 -5.62 -1.75
CA CYS A 97 7.14 -4.64 -1.92
C CYS A 97 6.83 -3.28 -1.28
N HIS A 98 5.56 -2.89 -1.19
CA HIS A 98 5.15 -1.57 -0.71
C HIS A 98 4.56 -1.57 0.71
N THR A 99 4.72 -0.45 1.40
CA THR A 99 4.09 -0.13 2.70
C THR A 99 3.81 1.36 2.78
N ASP A 100 2.78 1.80 3.50
CA ASP A 100 2.40 3.22 3.48
C ASP A 100 2.61 3.97 4.80
N HIS A 101 2.40 3.29 5.93
CA HIS A 101 2.50 3.87 7.28
C HIS A 101 3.95 4.07 7.76
N LYS A 102 4.87 4.46 6.88
CA LYS A 102 6.28 4.74 7.19
C LYS A 102 6.63 6.23 7.14
N GLY A 103 5.61 7.09 7.12
CA GLY A 103 5.73 8.54 7.06
C GLY A 103 5.68 9.09 5.64
N ARG A 104 5.84 10.41 5.51
CA ARG A 104 5.63 11.15 4.25
C ARG A 104 6.63 10.82 3.15
N ASP A 105 7.80 10.31 3.50
CA ASP A 105 8.86 10.01 2.55
C ASP A 105 8.57 8.70 1.79
N ALA A 106 8.25 8.84 0.50
CA ALA A 106 7.95 7.71 -0.39
C ALA A 106 9.12 6.71 -0.50
N LYS A 107 10.37 7.09 -0.20
CA LYS A 107 11.49 6.14 -0.21
C LYS A 107 11.36 5.07 0.87
N LYS A 108 10.71 5.39 1.99
CA LYS A 108 10.47 4.46 3.09
C LYS A 108 9.32 3.49 2.83
N ALA A 109 8.55 3.76 1.78
CA ALA A 109 7.40 2.97 1.39
C ALA A 109 7.75 1.77 0.49
N LEU A 110 9.02 1.59 0.13
CA LEU A 110 9.48 0.54 -0.77
C LEU A 110 10.53 -0.33 -0.07
N ARG A 111 10.36 -1.65 -0.20
CA ARG A 111 11.39 -2.63 0.18
C ARG A 111 12.45 -2.73 -0.91
N THR A 112 13.68 -3.05 -0.52
CA THR A 112 14.77 -3.31 -1.48
C THR A 112 14.40 -4.45 -2.41
N PHE A 113 14.47 -4.20 -3.72
CA PHE A 113 14.21 -5.21 -4.74
C PHE A 113 15.28 -6.32 -4.72
N LYS A 114 14.83 -7.57 -4.89
CA LYS A 114 15.64 -8.79 -4.92
C LYS A 114 15.11 -9.69 -6.03
N HIS A 115 15.94 -10.13 -6.97
CA HIS A 115 15.47 -10.95 -8.09
C HIS A 115 14.81 -12.24 -7.62
N GLU A 116 15.22 -12.76 -6.47
CA GLU A 116 14.67 -13.96 -5.83
C GLU A 116 13.18 -13.85 -5.51
N SER A 117 12.63 -12.64 -5.41
CA SER A 117 11.19 -12.42 -5.22
C SER A 117 10.37 -12.65 -6.50
N LEU A 118 11.03 -12.81 -7.65
CA LEU A 118 10.38 -13.09 -8.93
C LEU A 118 10.20 -14.60 -9.14
N GLY A 119 9.08 -14.96 -9.77
CA GLY A 119 8.81 -16.32 -10.20
C GLY A 119 9.90 -16.86 -11.13
N ALA A 120 10.14 -18.17 -11.09
CA ALA A 120 11.22 -18.83 -11.83
C ALA A 120 11.20 -18.50 -13.35
N ASN A 121 10.01 -18.48 -13.96
CA ASN A 121 9.86 -18.15 -15.37
C ASN A 121 10.31 -16.73 -15.70
N LEU A 122 9.97 -15.73 -14.88
CA LEU A 122 10.35 -14.34 -15.14
C LEU A 122 11.86 -14.14 -14.94
N ARG A 123 12.45 -14.83 -13.94
CA ARG A 123 13.90 -14.82 -13.71
C ARG A 123 14.71 -15.42 -14.87
N ALA A 124 14.15 -16.39 -15.59
CA ALA A 124 14.80 -17.00 -16.74
C ALA A 124 14.79 -16.11 -18.00
N ASN A 125 14.01 -15.02 -18.01
CA ASN A 125 13.75 -14.19 -19.18
C ASN A 125 14.16 -12.72 -18.96
N CYS A 126 15.43 -12.48 -18.62
CA CYS A 126 15.97 -11.16 -18.24
C CYS A 126 15.64 -10.03 -19.23
N ASN A 127 15.63 -10.35 -20.53
CA ASN A 127 15.46 -9.38 -21.61
C ASN A 127 14.05 -8.76 -21.63
N THR A 128 13.05 -9.43 -21.04
CA THR A 128 11.66 -8.92 -20.96
C THR A 128 11.55 -7.60 -20.18
N CYS A 129 12.50 -7.33 -19.27
CA CYS A 129 12.58 -6.08 -18.51
C CYS A 129 13.81 -5.23 -18.88
N HIS A 130 14.82 -5.82 -19.52
CA HIS A 130 16.12 -5.21 -19.79
C HIS A 130 16.43 -5.09 -21.30
N GLU A 131 15.42 -4.79 -22.13
CA GLU A 131 15.49 -4.70 -23.59
C GLU A 131 16.61 -3.82 -24.18
N SER A 132 17.19 -2.89 -23.40
CA SER A 132 18.23 -1.96 -23.87
C SER A 132 19.49 -1.97 -22.99
N ARG A 133 19.84 -3.10 -22.38
CA ARG A 133 21.11 -3.27 -21.66
C ARG A 133 22.12 -4.06 -22.45
#